data_AF-A0A450Y9I6-F1
#
_entry.id   AF-A0A450Y9I6-F1
#
_cell.length_a   1.000
_cell.length_b   1.000
_cell.length_c   1.000
_cell.angle_alpha   90.00
_cell.angle_beta   90.00
_cell.angle_gamma   90.00
#
_symmetry.space_group_name_H-M   'P 1'
#
loop_
_entity.id
_entity.type
_entity.pdbx_description
1 polymer ?
#
loop_
_entity_poly.entity_id
_entity_poly.type
_entity_poly.pdbx_seq_one_letter_code
_entity_poly.pdbx_strand_id
1 'polypeptide(L)' 'LMAQLARFQLLLLDDWGIQKITAPQRSDLIELIEDRHGLCSTLVASQIPVELWHDYIGEATLSLFQYQMIL' A
#
# COMPACT_ATOMS: atom_id res chain seq x y z
N LEU A 1 -7.12 -2.98 14.66
CA LEU A 1 -7.51 -2.11 13.53
C LEU A 1 -7.10 -2.70 12.18
N MET A 2 -5.82 -3.04 11.96
CA MET A 2 -5.36 -3.62 10.69
C MET A 2 -6.15 -4.87 10.24
N ALA A 3 -6.36 -5.84 11.14
CA ALA A 3 -7.19 -7.02 10.87
C ALA A 3 -8.68 -6.72 10.56
N GLN A 4 -9.17 -5.51 10.83
CA GLN A 4 -10.50 -5.08 10.40
C GLN A 4 -10.44 -4.49 8.98
N LEU A 5 -9.39 -3.71 8.67
CA LEU A 5 -9.17 -3.12 7.35
C LEU A 5 -8.99 -4.19 6.26
N ALA A 6 -8.31 -5.29 6.58
CA ALA A 6 -8.08 -6.41 5.66
C ALA A 6 -9.39 -7.01 5.08
N ARG A 7 -10.50 -6.91 5.81
CA ARG A 7 -11.79 -7.53 5.45
C ARG A 7 -12.66 -6.70 4.50
N PHE A 8 -12.33 -5.45 4.23
CA PHE A 8 -13.13 -4.63 3.31
C PHE A 8 -12.88 -5.04 1.85
N GLN A 9 -13.95 -5.22 1.09
CA GLN A 9 -13.86 -5.57 -0.34
C GLN A 9 -13.11 -4.49 -1.14
N LEU A 10 -13.26 -3.23 -0.76
CA LEU A 10 -12.51 -2.10 -1.29
C LEU A 10 -11.93 -1.30 -0.13
N LEU A 11 -10.61 -1.08 -0.17
CA LEU A 11 -9.88 -0.19 0.74
C LEU A 11 -9.32 0.98 -0.07
N LEU A 12 -9.59 2.19 0.37
CA LEU A 12 -9.03 3.42 -0.21
C LEU A 12 -7.91 3.94 0.70
N LEU A 13 -6.72 4.15 0.13
CA LEU A 13 -5.63 4.87 0.79
C LEU A 13 -5.48 6.23 0.11
N ASP A 14 -5.74 7.30 0.86
CA ASP A 14 -5.60 8.67 0.38
C ASP A 14 -4.27 9.29 0.84
N ASP A 15 -3.90 10.44 0.26
CA ASP A 15 -2.71 11.23 0.61
C ASP A 15 -1.37 10.48 0.47
N TRP A 16 -1.31 9.52 -0.45
CA TRP A 16 -0.10 8.75 -0.68
C TRP A 16 1.02 9.62 -1.26
N GLY A 17 2.19 9.62 -0.62
CA GLY A 17 3.34 10.43 -1.01
C GLY A 17 3.50 11.74 -0.23
N ILE A 18 2.57 12.12 0.64
CA ILE A 18 2.62 13.41 1.35
C ILE A 18 3.54 13.38 2.58
N GLN A 19 3.52 12.28 3.35
CA GLN A 19 4.33 12.13 4.57
C GLN A 19 5.24 10.92 4.48
N LYS A 20 6.47 11.02 4.98
CA LYS A 20 7.37 9.86 5.02
C LYS A 20 6.76 8.74 5.86
N ILE A 21 6.73 7.54 5.31
CA ILE A 21 6.31 6.34 6.03
C ILE A 21 7.40 5.95 7.03
N THR A 22 7.04 5.84 8.31
CA THR A 22 7.95 5.34 9.35
C THR A 22 8.13 3.84 9.25
N ALA A 23 9.22 3.29 9.79
CA ALA A 23 9.47 1.85 9.73
C ALA A 23 8.32 0.98 10.29
N PRO A 24 7.66 1.33 11.42
CA PRO A 24 6.50 0.56 11.90
C PRO A 24 5.30 0.63 10.93
N GLN A 25 4.98 1.82 10.42
CA GLN A 25 3.87 2.00 9.46
C GLN A 25 4.11 1.24 8.16
N ARG A 26 5.37 1.12 7.74
CA ARG A 26 5.75 0.31 6.58
C ARG A 26 5.44 -1.16 6.81
N SER A 27 5.83 -1.72 7.95
CA SER A 27 5.55 -3.11 8.29
C SER A 27 4.05 -3.38 8.35
N ASP A 28 3.29 -2.51 9.01
CA ASP A 28 1.83 -2.61 9.08
C ASP A 28 1.19 -2.56 7.68
N LEU A 29 1.70 -1.70 6.79
CA LEU A 29 1.19 -1.59 5.43
C LEU A 29 1.49 -2.84 4.60
N ILE A 30 2.69 -3.40 4.72
CA ILE A 30 3.07 -4.61 4.00
C ILE A 30 2.17 -5.77 4.45
N GLU A 31 2.03 -5.98 5.76
CA GLU A 31 1.14 -7.02 6.31
C GLU A 31 -0.30 -6.85 5.80
N LEU A 32 -0.83 -5.62 5.81
CA LEU A 32 -2.17 -5.33 5.31
C LEU A 32 -2.33 -5.65 3.81
N ILE A 33 -1.32 -5.35 2.99
CA ILE A 33 -1.37 -5.60 1.54
C ILE A 33 -1.22 -7.10 1.25
N GLU A 34 -0.37 -7.81 1.98
CA GLU A 34 -0.22 -9.27 1.89
C GLU A 34 -1.53 -9.98 2.25
N ASP A 35 -2.16 -9.61 3.36
CA ASP A 35 -3.45 -10.15 3.80
C ASP A 35 -4.57 -9.93 2.77
N ARG A 36 -4.48 -8.87 1.96
CA ARG A 36 -5.49 -8.50 0.97
C ARG A 36 -5.22 -9.07 -0.41
N HIS A 37 -3.99 -9.53 -0.67
CA HIS A 37 -3.53 -9.93 -1.99
C HIS A 37 -4.39 -11.05 -2.58
N GLY A 38 -4.96 -10.81 -3.77
CA GLY A 38 -5.83 -11.77 -4.46
C GLY A 38 -7.19 -12.02 -3.80
N LEU A 39 -7.51 -11.36 -2.68
CA LEU A 39 -8.77 -11.53 -1.94
C LEU A 39 -9.67 -10.29 -2.02
N CYS A 40 -9.11 -9.09 -1.99
CA CYS A 40 -9.84 -7.82 -1.97
C CYS A 40 -9.12 -6.76 -2.81
N SER A 41 -9.84 -5.69 -3.21
CA SER A 41 -9.27 -4.59 -4.02
C SER A 41 -8.73 -3.47 -3.14
N THR A 42 -7.58 -2.90 -3.49
CA THR A 42 -7.01 -1.72 -2.80
C THR A 42 -6.76 -0.62 -3.83
N LEU A 43 -7.35 0.55 -3.61
CA LEU A 43 -7.15 1.74 -4.43
C LEU A 43 -6.30 2.74 -3.66
N VAL A 44 -5.31 3.32 -4.32
CA VAL A 44 -4.39 4.30 -3.71
C VAL A 44 -4.42 5.59 -4.51
N ALA A 45 -4.84 6.67 -3.86
CA ALA A 45 -4.77 8.03 -4.39
C ALA A 45 -3.39 8.62 -4.08
N SER A 46 -2.57 8.74 -5.13
CA SER A 46 -1.17 9.15 -5.00
C SER A 46 -0.89 10.52 -5.58
N GLN A 47 -0.04 11.27 -4.87
CA GLN A 47 0.52 12.55 -5.28
C GLN A 47 1.89 12.41 -5.96
N ILE A 48 2.47 11.20 -5.95
CA ILE A 48 3.77 10.89 -6.56
C ILE A 48 3.63 9.83 -7.67
N PRO A 49 4.45 9.88 -8.73
CA PRO A 49 4.54 8.82 -9.74
C PRO A 49 4.80 7.44 -9.13
N VAL A 50 4.21 6.39 -9.71
CA VAL A 50 4.33 5.00 -9.23
C VAL A 50 5.79 4.53 -9.18
N GLU A 51 6.60 4.96 -10.13
CA GLU A 51 8.05 4.70 -10.17
C GLU A 51 8.81 5.20 -8.93
N LEU A 52 8.28 6.19 -8.21
CA LEU A 52 8.87 6.74 -6.98
C LEU A 52 8.36 6.05 -5.70
N TRP A 53 7.41 5.11 -5.81
CA TRP A 53 6.82 4.48 -4.63
C TRP A 53 7.81 3.62 -3.86
N HIS A 54 8.74 2.96 -4.54
CA HIS A 54 9.80 2.18 -3.91
C HIS A 54 10.67 3.04 -2.99
N ASP A 55 11.09 4.19 -3.49
CA ASP A 55 11.90 5.15 -2.75
C ASP A 55 11.11 5.76 -1.57
N TYR A 56 9.83 6.06 -1.80
CA TYR A 56 8.94 6.63 -0.78
C TYR A 56 8.64 5.66 0.36
N ILE A 57 8.34 4.39 0.05
CA ILE A 57 8.11 3.35 1.05
C ILE A 57 9.43 3.06 1.77
N GLY A 58 10.56 3.04 1.04
CA GLY A 58 11.90 2.82 1.57
C GLY A 58 12.34 1.35 1.58
N GLU A 59 11.90 0.58 0.58
CA GLU A 59 12.36 -0.79 0.30
C GLU A 59 12.51 -1.08 -1.20
N ALA A 60 13.58 -1.78 -1.56
CA ALA A 60 13.90 -2.19 -2.94
C ALA A 60 13.12 -3.43 -3.41
N THR A 61 12.40 -4.14 -2.52
CA THR A 61 11.81 -5.44 -2.84
C THR A 61 10.29 -5.36 -2.78
N LEU A 62 9.69 -4.79 -3.83
CA LEU A 62 8.24 -4.58 -3.86
C LEU A 62 7.65 -4.88 -5.25
N SER A 63 8.03 -6.02 -5.82
CA SER A 63 7.43 -6.49 -7.08
C SER A 63 5.90 -6.71 -6.98
N LEU A 64 5.35 -6.78 -5.76
CA LEU A 64 3.92 -6.97 -5.49
C LEU A 64 3.06 -5.73 -5.75
N PHE A 65 3.59 -4.51 -5.61
CA PHE A 65 2.79 -3.29 -5.82
C PHE A 65 2.53 -2.97 -7.30
N GLN A 66 3.40 -3.45 -8.20
CA GLN A 66 3.37 -3.06 -9.60
C GLN A 66 2.21 -3.69 -10.40
N TYR A 67 1.65 -4.81 -9.94
CA TYR A 67 0.70 -5.60 -10.73
C TYR A 67 -0.77 -5.52 -10.28
N GLN A 68 -1.09 -4.96 -9.10
CA GLN A 68 -2.48 -4.97 -8.60
C GLN A 68 -2.98 -3.66 -8.00
N MET A 69 -2.16 -2.62 -7.85
CA MET A 69 -2.54 -1.39 -7.12
C MET A 69 -2.85 -0.18 -8.04
N ILE A 70 -3.15 -0.44 -9.31
CA ILE A 70 -3.61 0.59 -10.27
C ILE A 70 -4.95 0.15 -10.87
N LEU A 71 -6.02 0.42 -10.12
CA LEU A 71 -7.26 1.00 -10.64
C LEU A 71 -7.71 2.07 -9.65
#